data_AF-A0A918WKV1-F1
#
_entry.id   AF-A0A918WKV1-F1
#
_cell.length_a   1.000
_cell.length_b   1.000
_cell.length_c   1.000
_cell.angle_alpha   90.00
_cell.angle_beta   90.00
_cell.angle_gamma   90.00
#
_symmetry.space_group_name_H-M   'P 1'
#
loop_
_entity.id
_entity.type
_entity.pdbx_description
1 polymer ?
#
loop_
_entity_poly.entity_id
_entity_poly.type
_entity_poly.pdbx_seq_one_letter_code
_entity_poly.pdbx_strand_id
1 'polypeptide(L)'
;MPGWHDRTKNLVADGKLQVFGIAPEQYGDRMALFLQWKKMDFPVLMDPLNVLGVTAVPITLLVDESGVIRYLRPKPQDLATFLETDYPETKRSSQPPARAPHIEQALKALQSGKIAEVKEAMASYRKVVEANKASPADLFHLGVLHRWCYDHDPSDSAQFQDAVDHWQAALQEVPGQYIWRRRIQQFGPRLDKPYPFYNWIEEARGEISARDEAPFPLLVEPSGSEVSSPRRKNEQADSPKTFPDPGQRLPDSGTALQVSVTLIPHTDQKEERRLHLRLQPTGSNHWSSDAQEASLWLVPQEGEPILLTDQPSPLTNGKDTSSEARTLEADLSRKPDEDSRLVLFFSLCEDEQGVCRFLKKEISLTEKSHP
;
A
#
# COMPACT_ATOMS: atom_id res chain seq x y z
N MET A 1 5.79 -4.98 -18.87
CA MET A 1 5.33 -4.67 -20.23
C MET A 1 6.35 -3.96 -21.17
N PRO A 2 7.59 -3.57 -20.78
CA PRO A 2 8.52 -2.93 -21.74
C PRO A 2 8.74 -3.74 -23.03
N GLY A 3 8.87 -5.07 -22.90
CA GLY A 3 9.08 -5.93 -24.06
C GLY A 3 7.95 -5.94 -25.09
N TRP A 4 6.68 -5.69 -24.70
CA TRP A 4 5.59 -5.56 -25.68
C TRP A 4 5.51 -4.15 -26.26
N HIS A 5 5.78 -3.12 -25.45
CA HIS A 5 5.82 -1.74 -25.92
C HIS A 5 6.78 -1.58 -27.11
N ASP A 6 8.03 -2.02 -26.95
CA ASP A 6 9.03 -1.88 -28.01
C ASP A 6 8.66 -2.68 -29.27
N ARG A 7 8.02 -3.84 -29.09
CA ARG A 7 7.60 -4.71 -30.20
C ARG A 7 6.42 -4.16 -30.99
N THR A 8 5.50 -3.47 -30.33
CA THR A 8 4.26 -2.98 -30.97
C THR A 8 4.35 -1.53 -31.41
N LYS A 9 5.37 -0.78 -31.00
CA LYS A 9 5.50 0.66 -31.25
C LYS A 9 5.26 1.07 -32.72
N ASN A 10 5.92 0.40 -33.67
CA ASN A 10 5.74 0.72 -35.09
C ASN A 10 4.34 0.37 -35.61
N LEU A 11 3.75 -0.73 -35.13
CA LEU A 11 2.39 -1.13 -35.50
C LEU A 11 1.34 -0.14 -34.99
N VAL A 12 1.56 0.40 -33.79
CA VAL A 12 0.72 1.46 -33.20
C VAL A 12 0.87 2.75 -34.01
N ALA A 13 2.11 3.15 -34.33
CA ALA A 13 2.37 4.34 -35.14
C ALA A 13 1.75 4.25 -36.55
N ASP A 14 1.74 3.06 -37.16
CA ASP A 14 1.12 2.78 -38.46
C ASP A 14 -0.42 2.69 -38.39
N GLY A 15 -1.03 2.75 -37.21
CA GLY A 15 -2.48 2.57 -37.01
C GLY A 15 -2.98 1.14 -37.22
N LYS A 16 -2.09 0.14 -37.26
CA LYS A 16 -2.42 -1.28 -37.45
C LYS A 16 -2.81 -1.98 -36.16
N LEU A 17 -2.46 -1.39 -35.01
CA LEU A 17 -2.72 -1.97 -33.70
C LEU A 17 -3.05 -0.87 -32.70
N GLN A 18 -4.03 -1.12 -31.83
CA GLN A 18 -4.24 -0.33 -30.63
C GLN A 18 -3.72 -1.11 -29.43
N VAL A 19 -3.00 -0.44 -28.55
CA VAL A 19 -2.49 -1.03 -27.30
C VAL A 19 -3.00 -0.19 -26.14
N PHE A 20 -3.49 -0.86 -25.11
CA PHE A 20 -3.78 -0.25 -23.82
C PHE A 20 -3.47 -1.25 -22.70
N GLY A 21 -3.12 -0.73 -21.53
CA GLY A 21 -2.92 -1.52 -20.32
C GLY A 21 -4.15 -1.48 -19.42
N ILE A 22 -4.29 -2.50 -18.58
CA ILE A 22 -5.15 -2.45 -17.40
C ILE A 22 -4.30 -2.83 -16.20
N ALA A 23 -4.23 -1.97 -15.19
CA ALA A 23 -3.41 -2.14 -14.01
C ALA A 23 -4.30 -2.44 -12.80
N PRO A 24 -4.21 -3.62 -12.17
CA PRO A 24 -4.89 -3.92 -10.90
C PRO A 24 -4.16 -3.24 -9.72
N GLU A 25 -4.01 -1.92 -9.81
CA GLU A 25 -3.24 -1.07 -8.92
C GLU A 25 -4.12 0.07 -8.39
N GLN A 26 -3.88 0.48 -7.16
CA GLN A 26 -4.61 1.55 -6.46
C GLN A 26 -4.03 2.93 -6.74
N TYR A 27 -2.73 3.01 -6.97
CA TYR A 27 -1.98 4.26 -7.12
C TYR A 27 -1.75 4.58 -8.61
N GLY A 28 -2.69 5.30 -9.22
CA GLY A 28 -2.62 5.68 -10.64
C GLY A 28 -1.48 6.65 -10.98
N ASP A 29 -1.12 7.50 -10.04
CA ASP A 29 0.05 8.39 -10.07
C ASP A 29 1.38 7.62 -10.14
N ARG A 30 1.52 6.52 -9.39
CA ARG A 30 2.69 5.64 -9.48
C ARG A 30 2.78 4.98 -10.86
N MET A 31 1.64 4.59 -11.43
CA MET A 31 1.59 4.09 -12.81
C MET A 31 1.97 5.17 -13.82
N ALA A 32 1.49 6.40 -13.65
CA ALA A 32 1.87 7.53 -14.50
C ALA A 32 3.38 7.83 -14.46
N LEU A 33 3.98 7.83 -13.26
CA LEU A 33 5.44 7.95 -13.10
C LEU A 33 6.18 6.80 -13.81
N PHE A 34 5.71 5.56 -13.68
CA PHE A 34 6.31 4.42 -14.37
C PHE A 34 6.23 4.55 -15.89
N LEU A 35 5.09 4.97 -16.43
CA LEU A 35 4.91 5.19 -17.87
C LEU A 35 5.82 6.31 -18.39
N GLN A 36 5.92 7.42 -17.66
CA GLN A 36 6.86 8.50 -17.98
C GLN A 36 8.31 7.99 -17.98
N TRP A 37 8.69 7.26 -16.92
CA TRP A 37 10.04 6.73 -16.79
C TRP A 37 10.41 5.81 -17.96
N LYS A 38 9.49 4.92 -18.35
CA LYS A 38 9.69 3.98 -19.46
C LYS A 38 9.35 4.55 -20.84
N LYS A 39 9.00 5.85 -20.93
CA LYS A 39 8.60 6.53 -22.17
C LYS A 39 7.49 5.78 -22.92
N MET A 40 6.55 5.22 -22.17
CA MET A 40 5.41 4.48 -22.69
C MET A 40 4.26 5.45 -22.92
N ASP A 41 3.72 5.46 -24.13
CA ASP A 41 2.74 6.43 -24.63
C ASP A 41 1.32 5.85 -24.81
N PHE A 42 1.14 4.55 -24.52
CA PHE A 42 -0.18 3.93 -24.60
C PHE A 42 -1.00 4.17 -23.33
N PRO A 43 -2.34 4.27 -23.44
CA PRO A 43 -3.21 4.48 -22.29
C PRO A 43 -3.20 3.28 -21.34
N VAL A 44 -3.25 3.54 -20.04
CA VAL A 44 -3.43 2.52 -19.00
C VAL A 44 -4.67 2.85 -18.19
N LEU A 45 -5.60 1.89 -18.11
CA LEU A 45 -6.78 1.95 -17.26
C LEU A 45 -6.44 1.36 -15.89
N MET A 46 -6.99 1.96 -14.83
CA MET A 46 -6.81 1.47 -13.46
C MET A 46 -7.98 0.56 -13.08
N ASP A 47 -7.68 -0.61 -12.51
CA ASP A 47 -8.65 -1.54 -11.92
C ASP A 47 -8.30 -1.80 -10.44
N PRO A 48 -8.39 -0.77 -9.57
CA PRO A 48 -7.99 -0.89 -8.17
C PRO A 48 -8.77 -1.97 -7.41
N LEU A 49 -10.00 -2.25 -7.86
CA LEU A 49 -10.91 -3.22 -7.27
C LEU A 49 -10.70 -4.64 -7.80
N ASN A 50 -9.87 -4.86 -8.84
CA ASN A 50 -9.75 -6.16 -9.52
C ASN A 50 -11.12 -6.67 -10.02
N VAL A 51 -11.94 -5.78 -10.60
CA VAL A 51 -13.29 -6.13 -11.13
C VAL A 51 -13.19 -7.10 -12.30
N LEU A 52 -12.06 -7.12 -13.01
CA LEU A 52 -11.80 -8.12 -14.05
C LEU A 52 -11.53 -9.52 -13.48
N GLY A 53 -11.33 -9.65 -12.18
CA GLY A 53 -11.05 -10.92 -11.51
C GLY A 53 -9.75 -11.57 -11.98
N VAL A 54 -8.75 -10.77 -12.36
CA VAL A 54 -7.47 -11.31 -12.82
C VAL A 54 -6.73 -11.96 -11.65
N THR A 55 -6.27 -13.19 -11.87
CA THR A 55 -5.60 -14.00 -10.83
C THR A 55 -4.09 -14.00 -10.96
N ALA A 56 -3.52 -13.27 -11.93
CA ALA A 56 -2.08 -13.13 -12.12
C ALA A 56 -1.76 -11.93 -13.01
N VAL A 57 -0.55 -11.38 -12.87
CA VAL A 57 0.03 -10.38 -13.78
C VAL A 57 1.51 -10.68 -14.04
N PRO A 58 2.07 -10.30 -15.20
CA PRO A 58 1.38 -9.71 -16.34
C PRO A 58 0.56 -10.74 -17.15
N ILE A 59 -0.53 -10.29 -17.77
CA ILE A 59 -1.28 -11.04 -18.81
C ILE A 59 -1.29 -10.17 -20.06
N THR A 60 -0.96 -10.76 -21.20
CA THR A 60 -1.09 -10.12 -22.51
C THR A 60 -2.18 -10.84 -23.30
N LEU A 61 -3.02 -10.08 -23.97
CA LEU A 61 -4.14 -10.56 -24.77
C LEU A 61 -4.04 -9.96 -26.18
N LEU A 62 -4.41 -10.72 -27.21
CA LEU A 62 -4.72 -10.18 -28.53
C LEU A 62 -6.22 -10.25 -28.73
N VAL A 63 -6.82 -9.10 -29.02
CA VAL A 63 -8.27 -8.90 -29.09
C VAL A 63 -8.60 -8.34 -30.46
N ASP A 64 -9.49 -9.01 -31.19
CA ASP A 64 -9.92 -8.57 -32.52
C ASP A 64 -10.90 -7.39 -32.47
N GLU A 65 -11.32 -6.90 -33.64
CA GLU A 65 -12.25 -5.79 -33.81
C GLU A 65 -13.64 -6.09 -33.21
N SER A 66 -14.00 -7.38 -33.11
CA SER A 66 -15.23 -7.85 -32.47
C SER A 66 -15.11 -7.91 -30.94
N GLY A 67 -13.94 -7.63 -30.34
CA GLY A 67 -13.69 -7.75 -28.90
C GLY A 67 -13.45 -9.17 -28.41
N VAL A 68 -13.20 -10.11 -29.30
CA VAL A 68 -12.94 -11.51 -28.95
C VAL A 68 -11.47 -11.68 -28.66
N ILE A 69 -11.14 -12.26 -27.52
CA ILE A 69 -9.77 -12.67 -27.19
C ILE A 69 -9.40 -13.84 -28.10
N ARG A 70 -8.45 -13.61 -29.02
CA ARG A 70 -7.94 -14.63 -29.94
C ARG A 70 -6.73 -15.36 -29.37
N TYR A 71 -5.92 -14.66 -28.59
CA TYR A 71 -4.73 -15.22 -27.94
C TYR A 71 -4.63 -14.78 -26.48
N LEU A 72 -4.37 -15.75 -25.60
CA LEU A 72 -4.03 -15.55 -24.19
C LEU A 72 -2.53 -15.81 -24.01
N ARG A 73 -1.80 -14.82 -23.49
CA ARG A 73 -0.33 -14.85 -23.34
C ARG A 73 0.39 -15.18 -24.67
N PRO A 74 0.17 -14.37 -25.72
CA PRO A 74 0.74 -14.62 -27.04
C PRO A 74 2.27 -14.68 -26.99
N LYS A 75 2.84 -15.46 -27.89
CA LYS A 75 4.25 -15.41 -28.30
C LYS A 75 4.41 -14.38 -29.43
N PRO A 76 5.64 -13.94 -29.72
CA PRO A 76 5.85 -13.01 -30.84
C PRO A 76 5.34 -13.50 -32.19
N GLN A 77 5.39 -14.81 -32.49
CA GLN A 77 4.81 -15.32 -33.75
C GLN A 77 3.28 -15.19 -33.82
N ASP A 78 2.59 -15.29 -32.67
CA ASP A 78 1.13 -15.19 -32.61
C ASP A 78 0.63 -13.80 -33.03
N LEU A 79 1.43 -12.74 -32.78
CA LEU A 79 1.08 -11.39 -33.21
C LEU A 79 1.07 -11.26 -34.73
N ALA A 80 2.04 -11.86 -35.43
CA ALA A 80 2.05 -11.83 -36.89
C ALA A 80 0.82 -12.55 -37.46
N THR A 81 0.56 -13.76 -36.97
CA THR A 81 -0.63 -14.53 -37.35
C THR A 81 -1.92 -13.77 -37.06
N PHE A 82 -2.03 -13.12 -35.90
CA PHE A 82 -3.19 -12.33 -35.53
C PHE A 82 -3.45 -11.18 -36.51
N LEU A 83 -2.41 -10.47 -36.94
CA LEU A 83 -2.53 -9.34 -37.87
C LEU A 83 -2.84 -9.78 -39.32
N GLU A 84 -2.46 -10.99 -39.70
CA GLU A 84 -2.72 -11.55 -41.04
C GLU A 84 -4.07 -12.28 -41.14
N THR A 85 -4.69 -12.60 -39.99
CA THR A 85 -5.94 -13.36 -39.95
C THR A 85 -7.15 -12.43 -40.08
N ASP A 86 -8.01 -12.70 -41.06
CA ASP A 86 -9.33 -12.10 -41.14
C ASP A 86 -10.29 -12.82 -40.19
N TYR A 87 -10.75 -12.13 -39.14
CA TYR A 87 -11.63 -12.70 -38.13
C TYR A 87 -13.10 -12.42 -38.48
N PRO A 88 -13.97 -13.44 -38.52
CA PRO A 88 -15.37 -13.23 -38.84
C PRO A 88 -16.04 -12.36 -37.77
N GLU A 89 -16.83 -11.39 -38.24
CA GLU A 89 -17.58 -10.49 -37.36
C GLU A 89 -18.47 -11.31 -36.41
N THR A 90 -18.20 -11.17 -35.12
CA THR A 90 -18.99 -11.84 -34.09
C THR A 90 -20.00 -10.85 -33.55
N LYS A 91 -21.30 -11.15 -33.64
CA LYS A 91 -22.36 -10.31 -33.08
C LYS A 91 -22.10 -10.12 -31.58
N ARG A 92 -21.62 -8.94 -31.20
CA ARG A 92 -21.46 -8.57 -29.79
C ARG A 92 -22.80 -8.57 -29.10
N SER A 93 -22.85 -9.12 -27.89
CA SER A 93 -23.76 -8.56 -26.89
C SER A 93 -23.32 -7.12 -26.65
N SER A 94 -24.14 -6.15 -27.05
CA SER A 94 -23.84 -4.72 -26.86
C SER A 94 -23.84 -4.30 -25.38
N GLN A 95 -24.30 -5.17 -24.49
CA GLN A 95 -24.33 -4.91 -23.06
C GLN A 95 -23.23 -5.70 -22.36
N PRO A 96 -22.31 -5.02 -21.64
CA PRO A 96 -21.49 -5.68 -20.65
C PRO A 96 -22.42 -6.32 -19.60
N PRO A 97 -22.00 -7.43 -18.97
CA PRO A 97 -22.77 -8.01 -17.88
C PRO A 97 -23.04 -6.95 -16.82
N ALA A 98 -24.29 -6.89 -16.34
CA ALA A 98 -24.69 -5.94 -15.32
C ALA A 98 -23.85 -6.18 -14.05
N ARG A 99 -23.13 -5.14 -13.63
CA ARG A 99 -22.44 -5.14 -12.34
C ARG A 99 -23.43 -4.90 -11.22
N ALA A 100 -23.12 -5.41 -10.04
CA ALA A 100 -23.89 -5.05 -8.86
C ALA A 100 -23.79 -3.53 -8.59
N PRO A 101 -24.88 -2.87 -8.15
CA PRO A 101 -24.93 -1.41 -8.02
C PRO A 101 -23.82 -0.81 -7.14
N HIS A 102 -23.43 -1.51 -6.06
CA HIS A 102 -22.39 -1.04 -5.14
C HIS A 102 -20.99 -1.04 -5.77
N ILE A 103 -20.70 -1.98 -6.69
CA ILE A 103 -19.44 -2.01 -7.46
C ILE A 103 -19.37 -0.80 -8.40
N GLU A 104 -20.47 -0.53 -9.12
CA GLU A 104 -20.55 0.62 -10.03
C GLU A 104 -20.44 1.96 -9.29
N GLN A 105 -21.05 2.06 -8.11
CA GLN A 105 -20.92 3.21 -7.23
C GLN A 105 -19.45 3.43 -6.79
N ALA A 106 -18.76 2.37 -6.38
CA ALA A 106 -17.36 2.45 -5.97
C ALA A 106 -16.42 2.86 -7.11
N LEU A 107 -16.60 2.31 -8.31
CA LEU A 107 -15.80 2.70 -9.47
C LEU A 107 -15.97 4.19 -9.80
N LYS A 108 -17.21 4.70 -9.78
CA LYS A 108 -17.48 6.13 -10.00
C LYS A 108 -16.88 7.01 -8.91
N ALA A 109 -16.99 6.60 -7.65
CA ALA A 109 -16.44 7.33 -6.51
C ALA A 109 -14.90 7.39 -6.55
N LEU A 110 -14.23 6.28 -6.88
CA LEU A 110 -12.78 6.25 -7.05
C LEU A 110 -12.33 7.11 -8.24
N GLN A 111 -13.09 7.11 -9.33
CA GLN A 111 -12.81 7.95 -10.50
C GLN A 111 -12.99 9.45 -10.18
N SER A 112 -13.95 9.82 -9.33
CA SER A 112 -14.17 11.22 -8.98
C SER A 112 -13.10 11.78 -8.03
N GLY A 113 -12.40 10.89 -7.30
CA GLY A 113 -11.37 11.25 -6.32
C GLY A 113 -11.92 11.97 -5.09
N LYS A 114 -13.24 11.99 -4.87
CA LYS A 114 -13.87 12.70 -3.76
C LYS A 114 -14.13 11.75 -2.59
N ILE A 115 -13.53 12.09 -1.45
CA ILE A 115 -13.65 11.28 -0.24
C ILE A 115 -15.09 11.02 0.23
N ALA A 116 -15.98 12.02 0.11
CA ALA A 116 -17.38 11.85 0.50
C ALA A 116 -18.08 10.77 -0.33
N GLU A 117 -17.81 10.71 -1.63
CA GLU A 117 -18.39 9.71 -2.54
C GLU A 117 -17.80 8.32 -2.27
N VAL A 118 -16.51 8.23 -1.92
CA VAL A 118 -15.87 6.96 -1.52
C VAL A 118 -16.44 6.45 -0.21
N LYS A 119 -16.61 7.32 0.80
CA LYS A 119 -17.25 6.97 2.08
C LYS A 119 -18.71 6.51 1.88
N GLU A 120 -19.44 7.10 0.93
CA GLU A 120 -20.79 6.63 0.58
C GLU A 120 -20.76 5.23 -0.07
N ALA A 121 -19.85 5.00 -1.02
CA ALA A 121 -19.66 3.68 -1.62
C ALA A 121 -19.29 2.62 -0.58
N MET A 122 -18.41 2.95 0.38
CA MET A 122 -18.07 2.08 1.51
C MET A 122 -19.30 1.71 2.34
N ALA A 123 -20.19 2.67 2.61
CA ALA A 123 -21.42 2.40 3.35
C ALA A 123 -22.34 1.41 2.60
N SER A 124 -22.36 1.45 1.27
CA SER A 124 -23.07 0.45 0.46
C SER A 124 -22.45 -0.94 0.59
N TYR A 125 -21.12 -1.06 0.56
CA TYR A 125 -20.44 -2.34 0.80
C TYR A 125 -20.69 -2.88 2.21
N ARG A 126 -20.64 -2.03 3.25
CA ARG A 126 -20.93 -2.45 4.63
C ARG A 126 -22.32 -3.07 4.76
N LYS A 127 -23.34 -2.49 4.13
CA LYS A 127 -24.69 -3.08 4.11
C LYS A 127 -24.73 -4.48 3.49
N VAL A 128 -23.92 -4.72 2.45
CA VAL A 128 -23.83 -6.04 1.80
C VAL A 128 -23.12 -7.05 2.71
N VAL A 129 -22.06 -6.63 3.39
CA VAL A 129 -21.31 -7.43 4.37
C VAL A 129 -22.17 -7.76 5.60
N GLU A 130 -22.80 -6.76 6.22
CA GLU A 130 -23.68 -6.91 7.39
C GLU A 130 -24.90 -7.79 7.10
N ALA A 131 -25.39 -7.78 5.85
CA ALA A 131 -26.47 -8.66 5.43
C ALA A 131 -26.03 -10.12 5.21
N ASN A 132 -24.76 -10.47 5.44
CA ASN A 132 -24.14 -11.76 5.10
C ASN A 132 -24.34 -12.16 3.64
N LYS A 133 -24.27 -11.18 2.74
CA LYS A 133 -24.43 -11.36 1.28
C LYS A 133 -23.17 -11.01 0.50
N ALA A 134 -22.09 -10.66 1.19
CA ALA A 134 -20.82 -10.31 0.56
C ALA A 134 -20.15 -11.53 -0.05
N SER A 135 -19.69 -11.38 -1.29
CA SER A 135 -18.70 -12.28 -1.86
C SER A 135 -17.31 -11.97 -1.31
N PRO A 136 -16.33 -12.89 -1.43
CA PRO A 136 -14.93 -12.59 -1.10
C PRO A 136 -14.38 -11.37 -1.87
N ALA A 137 -14.84 -11.15 -3.11
CA ALA A 137 -14.47 -9.97 -3.87
C ALA A 137 -15.03 -8.69 -3.23
N ASP A 138 -16.22 -8.73 -2.63
CA ASP A 138 -16.80 -7.56 -1.94
C ASP A 138 -15.99 -7.17 -0.71
N LEU A 139 -15.47 -8.16 0.03
CA LEU A 139 -14.53 -7.90 1.13
C LEU A 139 -13.25 -7.25 0.60
N PHE A 140 -12.66 -7.78 -0.47
CA PHE A 140 -11.47 -7.18 -1.08
C PHE A 140 -11.72 -5.73 -1.52
N HIS A 141 -12.84 -5.47 -2.19
CA HIS A 141 -13.24 -4.14 -2.63
C HIS A 141 -13.38 -3.17 -1.45
N LEU A 142 -14.06 -3.59 -0.38
CA LEU A 142 -14.23 -2.77 0.82
C LEU A 142 -12.88 -2.42 1.44
N GLY A 143 -11.94 -3.37 1.49
CA GLY A 143 -10.57 -3.12 1.94
C GLY A 143 -9.83 -2.08 1.07
N VAL A 144 -10.02 -2.10 -0.25
CA VAL A 144 -9.44 -1.08 -1.15
C VAL A 144 -10.00 0.31 -0.85
N LEU A 145 -11.31 0.44 -0.61
CA LEU A 145 -11.93 1.73 -0.28
C LEU A 145 -11.47 2.26 1.09
N HIS A 146 -11.33 1.36 2.07
CA HIS A 146 -10.74 1.68 3.37
C HIS A 146 -9.32 2.23 3.23
N ARG A 147 -8.45 1.55 2.47
CA ARG A 147 -7.09 2.04 2.22
C ARG A 147 -7.09 3.37 1.49
N TRP A 148 -7.95 3.54 0.48
CA TRP A 148 -8.06 4.80 -0.25
C TRP A 148 -8.43 5.95 0.69
N CYS A 149 -9.40 5.74 1.59
CA CYS A 149 -9.76 6.73 2.60
C CYS A 149 -8.61 7.07 3.54
N TYR A 150 -7.88 6.06 4.02
CA TYR A 150 -6.70 6.29 4.86
C TYR A 150 -5.65 7.17 4.17
N ASP A 151 -5.39 6.91 2.89
CA ASP A 151 -4.40 7.64 2.10
C ASP A 151 -4.79 9.11 1.86
N HIS A 152 -6.09 9.43 1.81
CA HIS A 152 -6.60 10.78 1.50
C HIS A 152 -7.08 11.57 2.72
N ASP A 153 -7.45 10.89 3.81
CA ASP A 153 -7.89 11.47 5.07
C ASP A 153 -7.37 10.59 6.22
N PRO A 154 -6.09 10.75 6.54
CA PRO A 154 -5.45 9.90 7.52
C PRO A 154 -5.87 10.25 8.95
N SER A 155 -6.75 11.23 9.16
CA SER A 155 -7.31 11.55 10.48
C SER A 155 -8.13 10.40 11.05
N ASP A 156 -8.73 9.58 10.18
CA ASP A 156 -9.39 8.33 10.56
C ASP A 156 -8.38 7.17 10.52
N SER A 157 -7.70 6.99 11.65
CA SER A 157 -6.61 6.03 11.74
C SER A 157 -7.04 4.56 11.73
N ALA A 158 -8.34 4.26 11.91
CA ALA A 158 -8.84 2.89 11.86
C ALA A 158 -8.87 2.34 10.43
N GLN A 159 -8.95 3.22 9.44
CA GLN A 159 -9.14 2.88 8.03
C GLN A 159 -8.08 1.90 7.49
N PHE A 160 -6.82 2.02 7.90
CA PHE A 160 -5.79 1.11 7.41
C PHE A 160 -5.87 -0.29 8.02
N GLN A 161 -6.18 -0.40 9.32
CA GLN A 161 -6.42 -1.70 9.93
C GLN A 161 -7.66 -2.37 9.31
N ASP A 162 -8.75 -1.62 9.16
CA ASP A 162 -9.96 -2.13 8.52
C ASP A 162 -9.66 -2.62 7.08
N ALA A 163 -8.80 -1.93 6.33
CA ALA A 163 -8.39 -2.37 5.00
C ALA A 163 -7.72 -3.75 5.03
N VAL A 164 -6.76 -3.91 5.95
CA VAL A 164 -6.00 -5.15 6.14
C VAL A 164 -6.91 -6.30 6.54
N ASP A 165 -7.82 -6.06 7.48
CA ASP A 165 -8.75 -7.08 7.99
C ASP A 165 -9.66 -7.60 6.86
N HIS A 166 -10.21 -6.70 6.05
CA HIS A 166 -11.05 -7.07 4.90
C HIS A 166 -10.26 -7.81 3.80
N TRP A 167 -9.02 -7.38 3.52
CA TRP A 167 -8.18 -8.09 2.55
C TRP A 167 -7.80 -9.50 3.04
N GLN A 168 -7.51 -9.65 4.33
CA GLN A 168 -7.21 -10.95 4.94
C GLN A 168 -8.42 -11.88 4.87
N ALA A 169 -9.60 -11.40 5.27
CA ALA A 169 -10.83 -12.18 5.15
C ALA A 169 -11.12 -12.61 3.70
N ALA A 170 -10.94 -11.69 2.73
CA ALA A 170 -11.08 -12.03 1.31
C ALA A 170 -10.08 -13.11 0.85
N LEU A 171 -8.81 -13.00 1.25
CA LEU A 171 -7.76 -13.93 0.87
C LEU A 171 -7.94 -15.31 1.53
N GLN A 172 -8.45 -15.37 2.76
CA GLN A 172 -8.76 -16.63 3.44
C GLN A 172 -9.82 -17.44 2.67
N GLU A 173 -10.84 -16.77 2.15
CA GLU A 173 -11.88 -17.40 1.32
C GLU A 173 -11.38 -17.81 -0.07
N VAL A 174 -10.44 -17.05 -0.65
CA VAL A 174 -9.86 -17.38 -1.97
C VAL A 174 -8.32 -17.29 -1.95
N PRO A 175 -7.61 -18.26 -1.35
CA PRO A 175 -6.16 -18.20 -1.15
C PRO A 175 -5.35 -18.12 -2.45
N GLY A 176 -5.92 -18.58 -3.57
CA GLY A 176 -5.31 -18.52 -4.90
C GLY A 176 -5.32 -17.15 -5.57
N GLN A 177 -5.97 -16.14 -4.98
CA GLN A 177 -6.05 -14.79 -5.58
C GLN A 177 -4.73 -14.03 -5.40
N TYR A 178 -3.88 -14.09 -6.43
CA TYR A 178 -2.57 -13.45 -6.46
C TYR A 178 -2.63 -11.94 -6.17
N ILE A 179 -3.56 -11.22 -6.78
CA ILE A 179 -3.67 -9.76 -6.64
C ILE A 179 -3.98 -9.37 -5.20
N TRP A 180 -4.90 -10.10 -4.55
CA TRP A 180 -5.29 -9.85 -3.16
C TRP A 180 -4.13 -10.13 -2.22
N ARG A 181 -3.40 -11.23 -2.43
CA ARG A 181 -2.18 -11.54 -1.67
C ARG A 181 -1.12 -10.46 -1.82
N ARG A 182 -0.86 -9.99 -3.04
CA ARG A 182 0.12 -8.94 -3.31
C ARG A 182 -0.24 -7.61 -2.64
N ARG A 183 -1.54 -7.26 -2.57
CA ARG A 183 -2.02 -6.07 -1.84
C ARG A 183 -1.64 -6.11 -0.36
N ILE A 184 -1.77 -7.27 0.29
CA ILE A 184 -1.35 -7.42 1.69
C ILE A 184 0.19 -7.39 1.79
N GLN A 185 0.90 -8.17 0.97
CA GLN A 185 2.36 -8.27 1.00
C GLN A 185 3.07 -6.94 0.70
N GLN A 186 2.44 -6.05 -0.06
CA GLN A 186 2.90 -4.69 -0.29
C GLN A 186 3.15 -3.94 1.02
N PHE A 187 2.30 -4.15 2.02
CA PHE A 187 2.43 -3.54 3.34
C PHE A 187 2.90 -4.53 4.43
N GLY A 188 2.86 -5.84 4.19
CA GLY A 188 3.17 -6.89 5.15
C GLY A 188 4.65 -7.07 5.49
N PRO A 189 4.98 -8.11 6.30
CA PRO A 189 6.33 -8.36 6.79
C PRO A 189 7.30 -8.71 5.66
N ARG A 190 8.58 -8.36 5.82
CA ARG A 190 9.61 -8.59 4.78
C ARG A 190 9.84 -10.07 4.45
N LEU A 191 9.55 -10.99 5.37
CA LEU A 191 9.63 -12.43 5.13
C LEU A 191 8.55 -12.95 4.18
N ASP A 192 7.46 -12.20 4.04
CA ASP A 192 6.34 -12.52 3.16
C ASP A 192 6.43 -11.77 1.82
N LYS A 193 7.38 -10.84 1.69
CA LYS A 193 7.54 -10.08 0.45
C LYS A 193 8.15 -10.96 -0.65
N PRO A 194 7.63 -10.90 -1.88
CA PRO A 194 8.27 -11.53 -3.03
C PRO A 194 9.45 -10.73 -3.61
N TYR A 195 9.38 -9.41 -3.48
CA TYR A 195 10.23 -8.39 -4.07
C TYR A 195 9.86 -7.03 -3.43
N PRO A 196 10.72 -6.01 -3.51
CA PRO A 196 10.31 -4.64 -3.23
C PRO A 196 9.34 -4.15 -4.31
N PHE A 197 8.21 -3.54 -3.93
CA PHE A 197 7.16 -3.15 -4.87
C PHE A 197 7.48 -1.85 -5.61
N TYR A 198 8.06 -0.86 -4.91
CA TYR A 198 8.32 0.47 -5.48
C TYR A 198 9.72 1.01 -5.22
N ASN A 199 10.73 0.16 -5.00
CA ASN A 199 12.13 0.61 -4.89
C ASN A 199 12.66 1.27 -6.17
N TRP A 200 11.94 1.16 -7.29
CA TRP A 200 12.27 1.80 -8.56
C TRP A 200 11.88 3.28 -8.62
N ILE A 201 11.09 3.81 -7.67
CA ILE A 201 10.59 5.21 -7.74
C ILE A 201 11.74 6.22 -7.70
N GLU A 202 12.71 6.04 -6.81
CA GLU A 202 13.86 6.95 -6.70
C GLU A 202 14.75 6.90 -7.95
N GLU A 203 14.98 5.69 -8.49
CA GLU A 203 15.67 5.50 -9.77
C GLU A 203 14.93 6.21 -10.91
N ALA A 204 13.61 6.02 -10.99
CA ALA A 204 12.77 6.66 -11.99
C ALA A 204 12.84 8.18 -11.93
N ARG A 205 12.71 8.77 -10.72
CA ARG A 205 12.82 10.22 -10.50
C ARG A 205 14.18 10.75 -10.91
N GLY A 206 15.26 10.06 -10.53
CA GLY A 206 16.63 10.44 -10.90
C GLY A 206 16.85 10.41 -12.41
N GLU A 207 16.42 9.35 -13.09
CA GLU A 207 16.57 9.22 -14.54
C GLU A 207 15.67 10.16 -15.33
N ILE A 208 14.47 10.48 -14.84
CA ILE A 208 13.60 11.49 -15.46
C ILE A 208 14.23 12.88 -15.32
N SER A 209 14.69 13.24 -14.12
CA SER A 209 15.32 14.53 -13.87
C SER A 209 16.62 14.71 -14.66
N ALA A 210 17.40 13.65 -14.85
CA ALA A 210 18.60 13.66 -15.68
C ALA A 210 18.33 13.92 -17.18
N ARG A 211 17.07 13.90 -17.61
CA ARG A 211 16.63 14.30 -18.96
C ARG A 211 16.01 15.70 -19.00
N ASP A 212 16.18 16.49 -17.93
CA ASP A 212 15.56 17.81 -17.75
C ASP A 212 14.01 17.76 -17.76
N GLU A 213 13.42 16.60 -17.44
CA GLU A 213 11.98 16.42 -17.27
C GLU A 213 11.63 16.47 -15.78
N ALA A 214 10.47 17.04 -15.43
CA ALA A 214 9.95 16.94 -14.05
C ALA A 214 9.28 15.57 -13.85
N PRO A 215 9.68 14.78 -12.83
CA PRO A 215 8.99 13.53 -12.51
C PRO A 215 7.53 13.75 -12.16
N PHE A 216 6.66 12.84 -12.61
CA PHE A 216 5.25 12.87 -12.28
C PHE A 216 5.06 12.83 -10.76
N PRO A 217 4.32 13.79 -10.16
CA PRO A 217 4.17 13.86 -8.72
C PRO A 217 3.33 12.70 -8.21
N LEU A 218 3.70 12.19 -7.03
CA LEU A 218 2.89 11.19 -6.33
C LEU A 218 1.97 11.91 -5.35
N LEU A 219 0.72 11.48 -5.30
CA LEU A 219 -0.25 11.90 -4.29
C LEU A 219 0.10 11.28 -2.93
N VAL A 220 0.61 10.04 -2.96
CA VAL A 220 0.96 9.25 -1.77
C VAL A 220 2.31 8.56 -2.00
N GLU A 221 3.33 9.02 -1.28
CA GLU A 221 4.66 8.40 -1.30
C GLU A 221 4.59 6.94 -0.80
N PRO A 222 5.42 6.04 -1.37
CA PRO A 222 5.50 4.68 -0.89
C PRO A 222 6.05 4.65 0.54
N SER A 223 5.46 3.81 1.39
CA SER A 223 5.97 3.59 2.73
C SER A 223 7.27 2.76 2.72
N GLY A 224 7.98 2.73 3.85
CA GLY A 224 9.18 1.91 4.01
C GLY A 224 8.93 0.43 3.67
N SER A 225 7.74 -0.07 3.95
CA SER A 225 7.32 -1.44 3.67
C SER A 225 7.29 -1.70 2.18
N GLU A 226 6.73 -0.77 1.41
CA GLU A 226 6.50 -0.96 -0.01
C GLU A 226 7.81 -0.92 -0.81
N VAL A 227 8.83 -0.21 -0.30
CA VAL A 227 10.18 -0.16 -0.91
C VAL A 227 11.13 -1.23 -0.36
N SER A 228 10.86 -1.79 0.81
CA SER A 228 11.78 -2.72 1.46
C SER A 228 11.94 -4.05 0.69
N SER A 229 13.19 -4.50 0.56
CA SER A 229 13.51 -5.79 -0.05
C SER A 229 13.10 -6.96 0.85
N PRO A 230 12.73 -8.12 0.27
CA PRO A 230 12.39 -9.30 1.04
C PRO A 230 13.55 -9.78 1.91
N ARG A 231 13.22 -10.38 3.05
CA ARG A 231 14.18 -11.02 3.95
C ARG A 231 14.09 -12.53 3.81
N ARG A 232 15.21 -13.23 4.02
CA ARG A 232 15.25 -14.71 4.07
C ARG A 232 15.09 -15.26 5.48
N LYS A 233 15.52 -14.48 6.49
CA LYS A 233 15.43 -14.81 7.91
C LYS A 233 15.21 -13.52 8.71
N ASN A 234 14.70 -13.67 9.92
CA ASN A 234 14.67 -12.59 10.90
C ASN A 234 16.10 -12.39 11.43
N GLU A 235 16.79 -11.39 10.91
CA GLU A 235 18.02 -10.87 11.50
C GLU A 235 17.63 -9.65 12.31
N GLN A 236 17.58 -9.83 13.63
CA GLN A 236 17.51 -8.73 14.57
C GLN A 236 18.90 -8.11 14.64
N ALA A 237 19.01 -6.78 14.62
CA ALA A 237 20.31 -6.15 14.64
C ALA A 237 21.06 -6.53 15.94
N ASP A 238 22.21 -7.20 15.81
CA ASP A 238 23.05 -7.71 16.91
C ASP A 238 23.75 -6.59 17.73
N SER A 239 23.41 -5.33 17.52
CA SER A 239 23.98 -4.25 18.31
C SER A 239 23.19 -4.11 19.62
N PRO A 240 23.79 -4.39 20.79
CA PRO A 240 23.12 -4.18 22.06
C PRO A 240 22.82 -2.69 22.20
N LYS A 241 21.56 -2.31 21.97
CA LYS A 241 21.05 -0.98 22.33
C LYS A 241 20.56 -1.03 23.76
N THR A 242 20.94 -0.03 24.54
CA THR A 242 20.42 0.12 25.91
C THR A 242 19.00 0.63 25.85
N PHE A 243 18.09 -0.02 26.57
CA PHE A 243 16.73 0.46 26.76
C PHE A 243 16.76 1.89 27.35
N PRO A 244 16.13 2.90 26.72
CA PRO A 244 16.32 4.30 27.11
C PRO A 244 15.82 4.69 28.52
N ASP A 245 14.89 3.93 29.11
CA ASP A 245 14.28 4.27 30.39
C ASP A 245 14.30 3.10 31.41
N PRO A 246 15.49 2.60 31.80
CA PRO A 246 15.60 1.44 32.69
C PRO A 246 15.03 1.72 34.09
N GLY A 247 14.96 2.99 34.50
CA GLY A 247 14.41 3.42 35.78
C GLY A 247 12.94 3.88 35.72
N GLN A 248 12.29 3.80 34.57
CA GLN A 248 10.92 4.28 34.33
C GLN A 248 10.67 5.75 34.69
N ARG A 249 11.69 6.60 34.55
CA ARG A 249 11.68 8.02 34.97
C ARG A 249 11.27 8.97 33.86
N LEU A 250 11.27 8.54 32.60
CA LEU A 250 10.85 9.42 31.52
C LEU A 250 9.35 9.73 31.61
N PRO A 251 8.94 10.98 31.36
CA PRO A 251 7.54 11.36 31.36
C PRO A 251 6.80 10.74 30.18
N ASP A 252 5.54 10.36 30.42
CA ASP A 252 4.65 9.95 29.33
C ASP A 252 4.23 11.17 28.49
N SER A 253 4.07 10.94 27.20
CA SER A 253 3.65 11.96 26.23
C SER A 253 2.22 12.48 26.43
N GLY A 254 1.38 11.74 27.15
CA GLY A 254 -0.04 12.04 27.30
C GLY A 254 -0.71 12.22 25.94
N THR A 255 -1.28 13.40 25.74
CA THR A 255 -1.96 13.79 24.50
C THR A 255 -1.04 14.43 23.46
N ALA A 256 0.22 14.75 23.79
CA ALA A 256 1.13 15.50 22.90
C ALA A 256 1.44 14.79 21.57
N LEU A 257 1.30 13.47 21.56
CA LEU A 257 1.44 12.64 20.37
C LEU A 257 0.24 11.69 20.23
N GLN A 258 -0.47 11.77 19.12
CA GLN A 258 -1.42 10.74 18.71
C GLN A 258 -0.66 9.64 17.96
N VAL A 259 -0.88 8.40 18.38
CA VAL A 259 -0.28 7.23 17.73
C VAL A 259 -1.37 6.30 17.27
N SER A 260 -1.33 5.92 16.00
CA SER A 260 -2.15 4.84 15.48
C SER A 260 -1.29 3.67 15.03
N VAL A 261 -1.78 2.46 15.28
CA VAL A 261 -1.09 1.22 14.95
C VAL A 261 -1.93 0.44 13.96
N THR A 262 -1.27 -0.08 12.92
CA THR A 262 -1.82 -1.10 12.04
C THR A 262 -0.89 -2.31 12.08
N LEU A 263 -1.47 -3.49 12.31
CA LEU A 263 -0.77 -4.76 12.34
C LEU A 263 -1.13 -5.55 11.08
N ILE A 264 -0.11 -5.88 10.31
CA ILE A 264 -0.29 -6.55 9.01
C ILE A 264 0.28 -7.96 9.10
N PRO A 265 -0.56 -9.00 9.05
CA PRO A 265 -0.10 -10.37 9.16
C PRO A 265 0.51 -10.90 7.87
N HIS A 266 1.38 -11.89 8.03
CA HIS A 266 1.85 -12.73 6.95
C HIS A 266 0.64 -13.41 6.28
N THR A 267 0.60 -13.41 4.94
CA THR A 267 -0.50 -14.00 4.18
C THR A 267 -0.65 -15.51 4.31
N ASP A 268 0.39 -16.22 4.72
CA ASP A 268 0.35 -17.67 4.95
C ASP A 268 0.06 -18.01 6.43
N GLN A 269 -0.53 -17.07 7.18
CA GLN A 269 -0.93 -17.24 8.59
C GLN A 269 0.20 -17.65 9.56
N LYS A 270 1.45 -17.38 9.21
CA LYS A 270 2.56 -17.54 10.14
C LYS A 270 2.52 -16.47 11.25
N GLU A 271 3.37 -16.61 12.26
CA GLU A 271 3.42 -15.71 13.41
C GLU A 271 3.96 -14.31 13.07
N GLU A 272 4.64 -14.13 11.95
CA GLU A 272 5.24 -12.84 11.62
C GLU A 272 4.19 -11.78 11.27
N ARG A 273 4.46 -10.57 11.74
CA ARG A 273 3.60 -9.40 11.53
C ARG A 273 4.47 -8.21 11.14
N ARG A 274 3.88 -7.23 10.48
CA ARG A 274 4.49 -5.90 10.34
C ARG A 274 3.66 -4.86 11.06
N LEU A 275 4.32 -4.09 11.91
CA LEU A 275 3.77 -2.92 12.55
C LEU A 275 3.93 -1.71 11.63
N HIS A 276 2.87 -0.95 11.50
CA HIS A 276 2.84 0.38 10.92
C HIS A 276 2.31 1.35 11.97
N LEU A 277 3.19 2.23 12.46
CA LEU A 277 2.83 3.28 13.41
C LEU A 277 2.79 4.60 12.66
N ARG A 278 1.71 5.36 12.83
CA ARG A 278 1.65 6.76 12.43
C ARG A 278 1.67 7.63 13.67
N LEU A 279 2.59 8.59 13.69
CA LEU A 279 2.91 9.47 14.80
C LEU A 279 2.51 10.89 14.40
N GLN A 280 1.48 11.45 15.03
CA GLN A 280 0.99 12.79 14.75
C GLN A 280 1.15 13.67 15.99
N PRO A 281 2.04 14.67 15.98
CA PRO A 281 2.06 15.70 17.02
C PRO A 281 0.70 16.39 17.11
N THR A 282 0.29 16.75 18.33
CA THR A 282 -0.99 17.41 18.59
C THR A 282 -0.78 18.81 19.18
N GLY A 283 -1.78 19.68 19.05
CA GLY A 283 -1.71 21.05 19.55
C GLY A 283 -0.56 21.82 18.88
N SER A 284 0.29 22.44 19.69
CA SER A 284 1.48 23.18 19.23
C SER A 284 2.78 22.36 19.28
N ASN A 285 2.70 21.05 19.54
CA ASN A 285 3.87 20.18 19.56
C ASN A 285 4.37 19.93 18.13
N HIS A 286 5.70 19.82 17.99
CA HIS A 286 6.33 19.56 16.70
C HIS A 286 7.66 18.80 16.87
N TRP A 287 8.13 18.23 15.76
CA TRP A 287 9.43 17.58 15.63
C TRP A 287 10.53 18.62 15.37
N SER A 288 11.76 18.34 15.80
CA SER A 288 12.96 19.16 15.51
C SER A 288 14.13 18.30 15.04
N SER A 289 15.06 18.87 14.25
CA SER A 289 16.30 18.23 13.77
C SER A 289 17.26 17.90 14.88
N ASP A 290 17.25 18.73 15.91
CA ASP A 290 18.25 18.70 16.98
C ASP A 290 17.83 17.73 18.09
N ALA A 291 16.64 17.15 17.95
CA ALA A 291 16.02 16.31 18.95
C ALA A 291 16.39 14.83 18.73
N GLN A 292 16.45 14.08 19.83
CA GLN A 292 16.80 12.65 19.78
C GLN A 292 15.78 11.85 18.96
N GLU A 293 16.31 10.91 18.16
CA GLU A 293 15.56 10.04 17.25
C GLU A 293 14.52 9.16 17.95
N ALA A 294 13.46 8.83 17.22
CA ALA A 294 12.42 7.95 17.73
C ALA A 294 12.88 6.48 17.68
N SER A 295 12.67 5.76 18.78
CA SER A 295 12.92 4.32 18.85
C SER A 295 11.69 3.59 19.38
N LEU A 296 11.36 2.48 18.73
CA LEU A 296 10.25 1.62 19.09
C LEU A 296 10.79 0.32 19.68
N TRP A 297 10.29 -0.03 20.85
CA TRP A 297 10.69 -1.20 21.60
C TRP A 297 9.49 -2.10 21.86
N LEU A 298 9.71 -3.41 21.80
CA LEU A 298 8.82 -4.42 22.34
C LEU A 298 9.30 -4.78 23.74
N VAL A 299 8.46 -4.54 24.74
CA VAL A 299 8.74 -4.94 26.12
C VAL A 299 7.86 -6.14 26.44
N PRO A 300 8.42 -7.36 26.46
CA PRO A 300 7.67 -8.56 26.84
C PRO A 300 7.35 -8.57 28.33
N GLN A 301 6.43 -9.44 28.75
CA GLN A 301 6.17 -9.70 30.16
C GLN A 301 7.39 -10.30 30.88
N GLU A 302 8.06 -11.24 30.21
CA GLU A 302 9.29 -11.86 30.67
C GLU A 302 10.40 -11.70 29.62
N GLY A 303 11.60 -11.35 30.08
CA GLY A 303 12.78 -11.16 29.25
C GLY A 303 13.17 -9.70 29.04
N GLU A 304 14.21 -9.50 28.23
CA GLU A 304 14.77 -8.17 27.96
C GLU A 304 13.94 -7.42 26.91
N PRO A 305 13.81 -6.08 27.03
CA PRO A 305 13.26 -5.24 25.97
C PRO A 305 14.00 -5.42 24.64
N ILE A 306 13.23 -5.48 23.56
CA ILE A 306 13.73 -5.72 22.22
C ILE A 306 13.55 -4.44 21.39
N LEU A 307 14.64 -3.90 20.87
CA LEU A 307 14.56 -2.81 19.90
C LEU A 307 13.98 -3.35 18.59
N LEU A 308 12.87 -2.77 18.16
CA LEU A 308 12.22 -3.12 16.90
C LEU A 308 12.72 -2.27 15.73
N THR A 309 12.81 -0.96 15.96
CA THR A 309 13.35 0.00 14.99
C THR A 309 13.76 1.28 15.68
N ASP A 310 14.80 1.88 15.14
CA ASP A 310 15.38 3.17 15.45
C ASP A 310 15.55 3.88 14.11
N GLN A 311 14.51 4.60 13.69
CA GLN A 311 14.62 5.34 12.45
C GLN A 311 15.42 6.61 12.71
N PRO A 312 16.39 6.93 11.84
CA PRO A 312 16.95 8.26 11.87
C PRO A 312 15.82 9.28 11.68
N SER A 313 15.96 10.45 12.29
CA SER A 313 14.99 11.53 12.13
C SER A 313 15.46 12.50 11.05
N PRO A 314 15.36 12.22 9.74
CA PRO A 314 15.51 13.30 8.79
C PRO A 314 14.22 14.11 8.81
N LEU A 315 14.33 15.40 9.12
CA LEU A 315 13.38 16.35 8.57
C LEU A 315 13.45 16.22 7.07
N THR A 316 12.34 15.79 6.48
CA THR A 316 12.22 15.41 5.07
C THR A 316 12.40 16.59 4.11
N ASN A 317 12.61 17.81 4.62
CA ASN A 317 12.61 19.04 3.82
C ASN A 317 13.66 20.08 4.21
N GLY A 318 14.70 19.72 4.99
CA GLY A 318 15.74 20.67 5.41
C GLY A 318 15.25 21.85 6.27
N LYS A 319 14.05 21.73 6.87
CA LYS A 319 13.51 22.67 7.87
C LYS A 319 13.94 22.23 9.25
N ASP A 320 14.18 23.16 10.17
CA ASP A 320 14.60 22.84 11.55
C ASP A 320 13.46 22.27 12.42
N THR A 321 12.20 22.49 12.02
CA THR A 321 10.99 22.02 12.73
C THR A 321 9.88 21.55 11.79
N SER A 322 9.02 20.63 12.26
CA SER A 322 7.89 20.08 11.48
C SER A 322 6.75 19.53 12.35
N SER A 323 5.50 19.80 12.00
CA SER A 323 4.30 19.19 12.64
C SER A 323 3.71 18.02 11.84
N GLU A 324 4.44 17.53 10.83
CA GLU A 324 3.94 16.48 9.93
C GLU A 324 3.72 15.15 10.65
N ALA A 325 2.82 14.33 10.13
CA ALA A 325 2.72 12.95 10.54
C ALA A 325 3.98 12.20 10.11
N ARG A 326 4.54 11.38 11.01
CA ARG A 326 5.65 10.48 10.70
C ARG A 326 5.22 9.04 10.79
N THR A 327 5.91 8.17 10.07
CA THR A 327 5.65 6.73 10.10
C THR A 327 6.85 5.99 10.67
N LEU A 328 6.60 5.04 11.58
CA LEU A 328 7.58 4.05 12.00
C LEU A 328 7.05 2.68 11.63
N GLU A 329 7.93 1.82 11.13
CA GLU A 329 7.56 0.47 10.74
C GLU A 329 8.57 -0.53 11.28
N ALA A 330 8.08 -1.68 11.73
CA ALA A 330 8.94 -2.75 12.19
C ALA A 330 8.34 -4.11 11.88
N ASP A 331 9.20 -5.08 11.59
CA ASP A 331 8.79 -6.48 11.50
C ASP A 331 8.83 -7.10 12.90
N LEU A 332 7.77 -7.82 13.25
CA LEU A 332 7.70 -8.67 14.43
C LEU A 332 7.92 -10.11 13.99
N SER A 333 8.93 -10.76 14.59
CA SER A 333 9.28 -12.15 14.30
C SER A 333 8.25 -13.17 14.79
N ARG A 334 7.35 -12.77 15.68
CA ARG A 334 6.29 -13.59 16.26
C ARG A 334 5.11 -12.71 16.68
N LYS A 335 3.95 -13.31 16.90
CA LYS A 335 2.84 -12.63 17.56
C LYS A 335 3.28 -12.17 18.96
N PRO A 336 3.07 -10.89 19.32
CA PRO A 336 3.32 -10.41 20.67
C PRO A 336 2.45 -11.17 21.69
N ASP A 337 3.01 -11.47 22.85
CA ASP A 337 2.25 -12.04 23.97
C ASP A 337 1.17 -11.03 24.40
N GLU A 338 0.05 -11.49 24.98
CA GLU A 338 -1.07 -10.59 25.38
C GLU A 338 -0.62 -9.46 26.33
N ASP A 339 0.38 -9.74 27.17
CA ASP A 339 0.96 -8.79 28.12
C ASP A 339 2.17 -8.02 27.56
N SER A 340 2.56 -8.25 26.29
CA SER A 340 3.60 -7.47 25.64
C SER A 340 3.11 -6.05 25.33
N ARG A 341 3.98 -5.07 25.58
CA ARG A 341 3.69 -3.66 25.29
C ARG A 341 4.69 -3.08 24.31
N LEU A 342 4.22 -2.19 23.45
CA LEU A 342 5.09 -1.35 22.66
C LEU A 342 5.41 -0.08 23.45
N VAL A 343 6.69 0.26 23.51
CA VAL A 343 7.16 1.52 24.12
C VAL A 343 7.89 2.32 23.06
N LEU A 344 7.33 3.49 22.75
CA LEU A 344 7.92 4.46 21.86
C LEU A 344 8.67 5.51 22.68
N PHE A 345 9.95 5.71 22.39
CA PHE A 345 10.73 6.83 22.89
C PHE A 345 11.00 7.81 21.78
N PHE A 346 10.85 9.10 22.05
CA PHE A 346 10.93 10.14 21.02
C PHE A 346 11.09 11.52 21.66
N SER A 347 11.44 12.51 20.85
CA SER A 347 11.49 13.90 21.29
C SER A 347 10.42 14.75 20.61
N LEU A 348 9.76 15.62 21.37
CA LEU A 348 8.88 16.68 20.86
C LEU A 348 9.22 18.00 21.53
N CYS A 349 9.05 19.09 20.80
CA CYS A 349 9.21 20.45 21.30
C CYS A 349 7.83 21.12 21.37
N GLU A 350 7.58 21.83 22.47
CA GLU A 350 6.37 22.63 22.68
C GLU A 350 6.58 24.02 22.06
N ASP A 351 5.74 24.48 21.12
CA ASP A 351 5.85 25.81 20.47
C ASP A 351 7.19 26.08 19.74
N GLU A 352 7.24 26.98 18.75
CA GLU A 352 8.48 27.21 17.95
C GLU A 352 9.74 27.60 18.76
N GLN A 353 9.58 28.03 20.00
CA GLN A 353 10.67 28.48 20.89
C GLN A 353 10.77 27.67 22.20
N GLY A 354 9.89 26.68 22.41
CA GLY A 354 9.85 25.97 23.69
C GLY A 354 10.78 24.78 23.75
N VAL A 355 10.76 24.13 24.91
CA VAL A 355 11.75 23.14 25.30
C VAL A 355 11.44 21.80 24.63
N CYS A 356 12.41 21.25 23.92
CA CYS A 356 12.35 19.86 23.45
C CYS A 356 12.49 18.90 24.63
N ARG A 357 11.53 17.98 24.77
CA ARG A 357 11.52 16.96 25.81
C ARG A 357 11.65 15.59 25.19
N PHE A 358 12.47 14.74 25.81
CA PHE A 358 12.50 13.32 25.51
C PHE A 358 11.40 12.62 26.32
N LEU A 359 10.46 12.02 25.61
CA LEU A 359 9.22 11.47 26.13
C LEU A 359 9.14 9.97 25.85
N LYS A 360 8.28 9.28 26.59
CA LYS A 360 7.83 7.93 26.24
C LYS A 360 6.34 7.89 25.94
N LYS A 361 5.91 6.90 25.17
CA LYS A 361 4.50 6.55 25.03
C LYS A 361 4.35 5.04 25.02
N GLU A 362 3.53 4.54 25.92
CA GLU A 362 3.11 3.14 25.91
C GLU A 362 1.95 2.94 24.93
N ILE A 363 2.04 1.89 24.13
CA ILE A 363 1.10 1.60 23.06
C ILE A 363 0.61 0.17 23.27
N SER A 364 -0.69 0.03 23.49
CA SER A 364 -1.34 -1.27 23.64
C SER A 364 -1.48 -1.96 22.29
N LEU A 365 -1.10 -3.24 22.26
CA LEU A 365 -1.30 -4.14 21.13
C LEU A 365 -2.62 -4.89 21.28
N THR A 366 -3.76 -4.21 21.23
CA THR A 366 -5.04 -4.92 21.17
C THR A 366 -5.30 -5.31 19.71
N GLU A 367 -5.03 -6.58 19.36
CA GLU A 367 -5.64 -7.19 18.18
C GLU A 367 -7.16 -7.19 18.42
N LYS A 368 -7.94 -6.51 17.58
CA LYS A 368 -9.36 -6.82 17.49
C LYS A 368 -9.46 -8.22 16.89
N SER A 369 -9.75 -9.22 17.71
CA SER A 369 -10.22 -10.51 17.23
C SER A 369 -11.60 -10.30 16.60
N HIS A 370 -11.63 -10.17 15.28
CA HIS A 370 -12.90 -10.26 14.56
C HIS A 370 -13.26 -11.76 14.39
N PRO A 371 -14.51 -12.14 14.72
CA PRO A 371 -15.00 -13.53 14.68
C PRO A 371 -15.13 -14.09 13.26
#